data_AF-A0A2N0FQE3-F1
#
_entry.id   AF-A0A2N0FQE3-F1
#
_cell.length_a   1.000
_cell.length_b   1.000
_cell.length_c   1.000
_cell.angle_alpha   90.00
_cell.angle_beta   90.00
_cell.angle_gamma   90.00
#
_symmetry.space_group_name_H-M   'P 1'
#
loop_
_entity.id
_entity.type
_entity.pdbx_description
1 polymer ?
#
loop_
_entity_poly.entity_id
_entity_poly.type
_entity_poly.pdbx_seq_one_letter_code
_entity_poly.pdbx_strand_id
1 'polypeptide(L)'
;MSQNRKIEERGGVLIIFFVALLAIMKVINSSFEKQIVDASNNEVSYSDWYNAKSIKQIMKESERDYLSALLSTSILSQEKSSDLRMKIEDTKALIFKYEAEKTEILMGSANIPPSAWVQDLDGEMGKIIGLREWRETSRQLTETAAKIDLGILFLQISVVFGVICLIIQENQKLQQTFTWLMIGSGIIGILLSLYGYALSL
;
A
#
# COMPACT_ATOMS: atom_id res chain seq x y z
N MET A 1 -43.56 -16.71 -31.01
CA MET A 1 -43.68 -15.35 -30.42
C MET A 1 -43.52 -15.31 -28.89
N SER A 2 -44.13 -16.21 -28.10
CA SER A 2 -44.05 -16.15 -26.62
C SER A 2 -42.64 -16.41 -26.02
N GLN A 3 -41.79 -17.24 -26.63
CA GLN A 3 -40.48 -17.59 -26.06
C GLN A 3 -39.45 -16.46 -26.15
N ASN A 4 -39.38 -15.73 -27.27
CA ASN A 4 -38.43 -14.61 -27.42
C ASN A 4 -38.67 -13.51 -26.38
N ARG A 5 -39.94 -13.18 -26.11
CA ARG A 5 -40.32 -12.14 -25.13
C ARG A 5 -39.87 -12.49 -23.70
N LYS A 6 -39.96 -13.77 -23.32
CA LYS A 6 -39.50 -14.27 -22.01
C LYS A 6 -37.96 -14.26 -21.87
N ILE A 7 -37.23 -14.49 -22.96
CA ILE A 7 -35.76 -14.45 -22.97
C ILE A 7 -35.27 -13.01 -22.88
N GLU A 8 -35.95 -12.09 -23.57
CA GLU A 8 -35.64 -10.66 -23.57
C GLU A 8 -35.89 -10.02 -22.19
N GLU A 9 -37.03 -10.30 -21.56
CA GLU A 9 -37.34 -9.86 -20.19
C GLU A 9 -36.35 -10.42 -19.17
N ARG A 10 -35.95 -11.70 -19.29
CA ARG A 10 -34.95 -12.33 -18.40
C ARG A 10 -33.54 -11.78 -18.61
N GLY A 11 -33.13 -11.55 -19.85
CA GLY A 11 -31.83 -10.96 -20.18
C GLY A 11 -31.71 -9.54 -19.65
N GLY A 12 -32.75 -8.72 -19.83
CA GLY A 12 -32.80 -7.35 -19.27
C GLY A 12 -32.67 -7.31 -17.75
N VAL A 13 -33.39 -8.18 -17.03
CA VAL A 13 -33.29 -8.29 -15.57
C VAL A 13 -31.89 -8.70 -15.12
N LEU A 14 -31.26 -9.67 -15.79
CA LEU A 14 -29.88 -10.09 -15.49
C LEU A 14 -28.86 -8.97 -15.72
N ILE A 15 -29.03 -8.17 -16.78
CA ILE A 15 -28.17 -7.01 -17.04
C ILE A 15 -28.28 -6.00 -15.90
N ILE A 16 -29.51 -5.64 -15.51
CA ILE A 16 -29.74 -4.69 -14.41
C ILE A 16 -29.09 -5.20 -13.11
N PHE A 17 -29.21 -6.49 -12.83
CA PHE A 17 -28.58 -7.12 -11.68
C PHE A 17 -27.04 -7.01 -11.71
N PHE A 18 -26.40 -7.39 -12.82
CA PHE A 18 -24.94 -7.31 -12.94
C PHE A 18 -24.42 -5.87 -12.96
N VAL A 19 -25.16 -4.92 -13.54
CA VAL A 19 -24.82 -3.49 -13.51
C VAL A 19 -24.89 -2.95 -12.09
N ALA A 20 -25.92 -3.31 -11.32
CA ALA A 20 -26.02 -2.92 -9.91
C ALA A 20 -24.84 -3.48 -9.10
N LEU A 21 -24.49 -4.75 -9.31
CA LEU A 21 -23.34 -5.37 -8.65
C LEU A 21 -22.01 -4.71 -9.05
N LEU A 22 -21.82 -4.41 -10.34
CA LEU A 22 -20.65 -3.69 -10.84
C LEU A 22 -20.50 -2.32 -10.19
N ALA A 23 -21.60 -1.59 -10.02
CA ALA A 23 -21.59 -0.29 -9.34
C ALA A 23 -21.12 -0.42 -7.89
N ILE A 24 -21.62 -1.42 -7.16
CA ILE A 24 -21.19 -1.71 -5.78
C ILE A 24 -19.69 -2.03 -5.75
N MET A 25 -19.22 -2.92 -6.61
CA MET A 25 -17.81 -3.32 -6.65
C MET A 25 -16.88 -2.15 -7.00
N LYS A 26 -17.29 -1.25 -7.90
CA LYS A 26 -16.52 -0.02 -8.21
C LYS A 26 -16.38 0.91 -7.01
N VAL A 27 -17.42 1.07 -6.20
CA VAL A 27 -17.35 1.89 -4.98
C VAL A 27 -16.37 1.26 -3.97
N ILE A 28 -16.45 -0.06 -3.79
CA ILE A 28 -15.52 -0.80 -2.93
C ILE A 28 -14.08 -0.63 -3.43
N ASN A 29 -13.81 -0.84 -4.72
CA ASN A 29 -12.48 -0.71 -5.30
C ASN A 29 -11.90 0.70 -5.13
N SER A 30 -12.71 1.73 -5.36
CA SER A 30 -12.28 3.13 -5.18
C SER A 30 -11.85 3.42 -3.73
N SER A 31 -12.46 2.76 -2.75
CA SER A 31 -12.01 2.86 -1.36
C SER A 31 -10.64 2.23 -1.13
N PHE A 32 -10.34 1.09 -1.77
CA PHE A 32 -9.03 0.44 -1.70
C PHE A 32 -7.96 1.28 -2.41
N GLU A 33 -8.25 1.82 -3.59
CA GLU A 33 -7.34 2.72 -4.31
C GLU A 33 -6.89 3.89 -3.44
N LYS A 34 -7.82 4.51 -2.68
CA LYS A 34 -7.46 5.57 -1.72
C LYS A 34 -6.51 5.08 -0.63
N GLN A 35 -6.80 3.94 -0.01
CA GLN A 35 -5.94 3.39 1.04
C GLN A 35 -4.54 3.04 0.52
N ILE A 36 -4.42 2.55 -0.72
CA ILE A 36 -3.12 2.29 -1.37
C ILE A 36 -2.34 3.59 -1.54
N VAL A 37 -3.01 4.65 -2.02
CA VAL A 37 -2.38 5.96 -2.18
C VAL A 37 -1.92 6.51 -0.84
N ASP A 38 -2.74 6.43 0.21
CA ASP A 38 -2.38 6.89 1.56
C ASP A 38 -1.19 6.08 2.13
N ALA A 39 -1.22 4.76 2.01
CA ALA A 39 -0.11 3.89 2.45
C ALA A 39 1.18 4.18 1.69
N SER A 40 1.11 4.39 0.38
CA SER A 40 2.25 4.76 -0.48
C SER A 40 2.82 6.12 -0.11
N ASN A 41 1.96 7.12 0.14
CA ASN A 41 2.38 8.44 0.60
C ASN A 41 3.09 8.37 1.95
N ASN A 42 2.58 7.56 2.88
CA ASN A 42 3.23 7.33 4.17
C ASN A 42 4.56 6.60 4.00
N GLU A 43 4.66 5.60 3.12
CA GLU A 43 5.93 4.94 2.79
C GLU A 43 6.98 5.95 2.29
N VAL A 44 6.59 6.81 1.34
CA VAL A 44 7.48 7.86 0.81
C VAL A 44 7.89 8.83 1.92
N SER A 45 6.93 9.33 2.71
CA SER A 45 7.20 10.27 3.80
C SER A 45 8.15 9.69 4.85
N TYR A 46 7.96 8.43 5.24
CA TYR A 46 8.82 7.76 6.22
C TYR A 46 10.19 7.42 5.64
N SER A 47 10.26 7.10 4.34
CA SER A 47 11.54 6.94 3.62
C SER A 47 12.32 8.25 3.60
N ASP A 48 11.67 9.37 3.32
CA ASP A 48 12.29 10.70 3.35
C ASP A 48 12.75 11.07 4.76
N TRP A 49 11.95 10.75 5.77
CA TRP A 49 12.32 10.96 7.17
C TRP A 49 13.56 10.14 7.54
N TYR A 50 13.58 8.85 7.20
CA TYR A 50 14.73 7.98 7.40
C TYR A 50 15.99 8.52 6.69
N ASN A 51 15.85 8.94 5.43
CA ASN A 51 16.93 9.50 4.64
C ASN A 51 17.47 10.80 5.27
N ALA A 52 16.59 11.68 5.76
CA ALA A 52 17.00 12.89 6.45
C ALA A 52 17.80 12.58 7.73
N LYS A 53 17.40 11.54 8.49
CA LYS A 53 18.17 11.07 9.66
C LYS A 53 19.51 10.47 9.27
N SER A 54 19.54 9.67 8.19
CA SER A 54 20.76 9.10 7.63
C SER A 54 21.78 10.18 7.21
N ILE A 55 21.32 11.25 6.54
CA ILE A 55 22.18 12.38 6.18
C ILE A 55 22.74 13.07 7.44
N LYS A 56 21.91 13.32 8.46
CA LYS A 56 22.36 13.91 9.73
C LYS A 56 23.41 13.05 10.44
N GLN A 57 23.24 11.73 10.41
CA GLN A 57 24.21 10.79 10.95
C GLN A 57 25.53 10.86 10.19
N ILE A 58 25.52 10.80 8.86
CA ILE A 58 26.72 10.88 8.01
C ILE A 58 27.47 12.20 8.27
N MET A 59 26.75 13.31 8.43
CA MET A 59 27.37 14.60 8.78
C MET A 59 28.09 14.53 10.14
N LYS A 60 27.52 13.83 11.13
CA LYS A 60 28.15 13.65 12.44
C LYS A 60 29.31 12.66 12.42
N GLU A 61 29.22 11.61 11.62
CA GLU A 61 30.35 10.70 11.38
C GLU A 61 31.52 11.44 10.73
N SER A 62 31.25 12.27 9.73
CA SER A 62 32.27 13.12 9.09
C SER A 62 32.87 14.14 10.07
N GLU A 63 32.06 14.79 10.90
CA GLU A 63 32.54 15.70 11.96
C GLU A 63 33.47 14.96 12.95
N ARG A 64 33.06 13.77 13.42
CA ARG A 64 33.87 12.92 14.31
C ARG A 64 35.21 12.55 13.65
N ASP A 65 35.19 12.14 12.39
CA ASP A 65 36.37 11.67 11.68
C ASP A 65 37.36 12.82 11.44
N TYR A 66 36.84 14.00 11.11
CA TYR A 66 37.64 15.22 11.00
C TYR A 66 38.29 15.61 12.34
N LEU A 67 37.51 15.62 13.43
CA LEU A 67 38.05 15.91 14.77
C LEU A 67 39.08 14.86 15.22
N SER A 68 38.85 13.59 14.88
CA SER A 68 39.78 12.49 15.20
C SER A 68 41.09 12.62 14.42
N ALA A 69 41.02 13.00 13.14
CA ALA A 69 42.19 13.29 12.33
C ALA A 69 42.98 14.48 12.91
N LEU A 70 42.30 15.56 13.29
CA LEU A 70 42.95 16.70 13.97
C LEU A 70 43.67 16.28 15.25
N LEU A 71 43.04 15.45 16.09
CA LEU A 71 43.66 14.94 17.32
C LEU A 71 44.93 14.13 17.05
N SER A 72 44.95 13.36 15.96
CA SER A 72 46.10 12.52 15.57
C SER A 72 47.33 13.32 15.11
N THR A 73 47.15 14.57 14.65
CA THR A 73 48.27 15.39 14.19
C THR A 73 49.22 15.83 15.31
N SER A 74 48.84 15.69 16.59
CA SER A 74 49.64 16.09 17.76
C SER A 74 50.08 17.56 17.78
N ILE A 75 49.47 18.42 16.96
CA ILE A 75 49.77 19.86 16.86
C ILE A 75 49.11 20.66 18.02
N LEU A 76 48.15 20.06 18.73
CA LEU A 76 47.33 20.73 19.75
C LEU A 76 47.93 20.63 21.16
N SER A 77 47.74 21.67 21.97
CA SER A 77 48.10 21.66 23.41
C SER A 77 47.22 20.68 24.19
N GLN A 78 47.75 20.14 25.29
CA GLN A 78 47.08 19.10 26.10
C GLN A 78 45.67 19.48 26.58
N GLU A 79 45.45 20.76 26.90
CA GLU A 79 44.15 21.32 27.28
C GLU A 79 43.16 21.30 26.10
N LYS A 80 43.57 21.78 24.92
CA LYS A 80 42.76 21.75 23.69
C LYS A 80 42.48 20.33 23.20
N SER A 81 43.39 19.39 23.48
CA SER A 81 43.17 17.96 23.20
C SER A 81 42.09 17.35 24.10
N SER A 82 41.88 17.86 25.31
CA SER A 82 40.79 17.42 26.20
C SER A 82 39.42 17.87 25.68
N ASP A 83 39.29 19.14 25.30
CA ASP A 83 38.06 19.69 24.73
C ASP A 83 37.66 18.98 23.43
N LEU A 84 38.64 18.66 22.58
CA LEU A 84 38.41 17.93 21.34
C LEU A 84 37.90 16.50 21.59
N ARG A 85 38.43 15.81 22.62
CA ARG A 85 37.97 14.47 23.01
C ARG A 85 36.54 14.50 23.52
N MET A 86 36.18 15.50 24.32
CA MET A 86 34.80 15.70 24.77
C MET A 86 33.86 15.90 23.58
N LYS A 87 34.24 16.74 22.62
CA LYS A 87 33.45 16.98 21.41
C LYS A 87 33.28 15.73 20.53
N ILE A 88 34.31 14.88 20.47
CA ILE A 88 34.25 13.58 19.78
C ILE A 88 33.23 12.67 20.46
N GLU A 89 33.23 12.59 21.79
CA GLU A 89 32.27 11.77 22.54
C GLU A 89 30.83 12.29 22.39
N ASP A 90 30.61 13.60 22.47
CA ASP A 90 29.28 14.19 22.20
C ASP A 90 28.78 13.83 20.80
N THR A 91 29.67 13.89 19.81
CA THR A 91 29.35 13.53 18.43
C THR A 91 29.00 12.06 18.29
N LYS A 92 29.72 11.16 18.99
CA LYS A 92 29.38 9.72 19.04
C LYS A 92 28.00 9.50 19.65
N ALA A 93 27.66 10.18 20.75
CA ALA A 93 26.34 10.08 21.37
C ALA A 93 25.22 10.48 20.39
N LEU A 94 25.43 11.54 19.61
CA LEU A 94 24.49 11.94 18.55
C LEU A 94 24.37 10.91 17.42
N ILE A 95 25.48 10.27 17.02
CA ILE A 95 25.46 9.19 16.01
C ILE A 95 24.60 8.03 16.52
N PHE A 96 24.81 7.58 17.76
CA PHE A 96 24.01 6.52 18.37
C PHE A 96 22.53 6.89 18.46
N LYS A 97 22.22 8.14 18.81
CA LYS A 97 20.84 8.64 18.80
C LYS A 97 20.23 8.51 17.39
N TYR A 98 20.89 9.01 16.36
CA TYR A 98 20.35 8.94 15.00
C TYR A 98 20.20 7.51 14.47
N GLU A 99 21.08 6.59 14.88
CA GLU A 99 20.96 5.18 14.52
C GLU A 99 19.73 4.51 15.17
N ALA A 100 19.48 4.79 16.46
CA ALA A 100 18.28 4.32 17.16
C ALA A 100 17.00 4.89 16.53
N GLU A 101 17.01 6.18 16.22
CA GLU A 101 15.91 6.89 15.56
C GLU A 101 15.58 6.27 14.18
N LYS A 102 16.60 5.99 13.36
CA LYS A 102 16.45 5.31 12.08
C LYS A 102 15.86 3.90 12.23
N THR A 103 16.28 3.17 13.26
CA THR A 103 15.81 1.82 13.54
C THR A 103 14.32 1.83 13.86
N GLU A 104 13.87 2.78 14.68
CA GLU A 104 12.45 2.98 15.00
C GLU A 104 11.62 3.35 13.75
N ILE A 105 12.10 4.25 12.89
CA ILE A 105 11.41 4.60 11.63
C ILE A 105 11.33 3.39 10.68
N LEU A 106 12.37 2.57 10.62
CA LEU A 106 12.43 1.43 9.70
C LEU A 106 11.52 0.27 10.15
N MET A 107 11.58 -0.06 11.43
CA MET A 107 10.92 -1.24 12.01
C MET A 107 9.55 -0.93 12.60
N GLY A 108 9.31 0.32 13.01
CA GLY A 108 8.13 0.73 13.77
C GLY A 108 8.28 0.50 15.26
N SER A 109 7.67 1.37 16.06
CA SER A 109 7.74 1.30 17.53
C SER A 109 7.15 0.01 18.09
N ALA A 110 6.19 -0.61 17.39
CA ALA A 110 5.56 -1.87 17.80
C ALA A 110 6.52 -3.07 17.72
N ASN A 111 7.53 -3.00 16.84
CA ASN A 111 8.49 -4.07 16.60
C ASN A 111 9.81 -3.90 17.38
N ILE A 112 9.92 -2.87 18.21
CA ILE A 112 11.07 -2.60 19.07
C ILE A 112 10.63 -2.51 20.54
N PRO A 113 11.50 -2.87 21.52
CA PRO A 113 11.13 -2.79 22.93
C PRO A 113 10.88 -1.33 23.35
N PRO A 114 9.96 -1.06 24.31
CA PRO A 114 9.66 0.31 24.76
C PRO A 114 10.87 1.09 25.29
N SER A 115 11.87 0.37 25.83
CA SER A 115 13.14 0.96 26.27
C SER A 115 14.01 1.49 25.13
N ALA A 116 13.73 1.11 23.89
CA ALA A 116 14.42 1.55 22.68
C ALA A 116 13.65 2.62 21.89
N TRP A 117 12.47 3.05 22.38
CA TRP A 117 11.76 4.18 21.80
C TRP A 117 12.55 5.45 22.05
N VAL A 118 12.88 6.15 20.98
CA VAL A 118 13.73 7.34 21.02
C VAL A 118 13.07 8.55 20.37
N GLN A 119 11.93 8.35 19.72
CA GLN A 119 11.18 9.39 19.04
C GLN A 119 9.71 9.42 19.45
N ASP A 120 9.19 10.64 19.59
CA ASP A 120 7.77 10.91 19.66
C ASP A 120 7.22 11.23 18.26
N LEU A 121 5.99 10.79 18.03
CA LEU A 121 5.17 11.24 16.91
C LEU A 121 4.03 12.08 17.51
N ASP A 122 4.01 13.38 17.22
CA ASP A 122 3.05 14.35 17.77
C ASP A 122 3.00 14.36 19.32
N GLY A 123 4.15 14.20 19.98
CA GLY A 123 4.26 14.19 21.45
C GLY A 123 3.98 12.85 22.11
N GLU A 124 3.69 11.78 21.34
CA GLU A 124 3.46 10.43 21.86
C GLU A 124 4.52 9.44 21.38
N MET A 125 5.21 8.81 22.33
CA MET A 125 6.15 7.72 22.06
C MET A 125 5.38 6.44 21.69
N GLY A 126 5.97 5.58 20.86
CA GLY A 126 5.40 4.26 20.61
C GLY A 126 4.38 4.21 19.46
N LYS A 127 4.15 5.32 18.75
CA LYS A 127 3.14 5.44 17.68
C LYS A 127 3.69 5.34 16.27
N ILE A 128 5.00 5.20 16.09
CA ILE A 128 5.62 5.21 14.77
C ILE A 128 5.34 3.87 14.09
N ILE A 129 4.65 3.90 12.96
CA ILE A 129 4.43 2.71 12.11
C ILE A 129 5.65 2.54 11.21
N GLY A 130 6.25 1.35 11.18
CA GLY A 130 7.49 1.14 10.45
C GLY A 130 7.35 1.33 8.94
N LEU A 131 8.41 1.81 8.29
CA LEU A 131 8.50 1.86 6.82
C LEU A 131 8.21 0.49 6.18
N ARG A 132 8.70 -0.59 6.80
CA ARG A 132 8.43 -1.96 6.35
C ARG A 132 6.96 -2.35 6.48
N GLU A 133 6.29 -1.88 7.53
CA GLU A 133 4.86 -2.14 7.75
C GLU A 133 4.00 -1.41 6.71
N TRP A 134 4.32 -0.16 6.40
CA TRP A 134 3.65 0.59 5.32
C TRP A 134 3.82 -0.09 3.96
N ARG A 135 5.04 -0.54 3.65
CA ARG A 135 5.31 -1.26 2.40
C ARG A 135 4.51 -2.56 2.29
N GLU A 136 4.46 -3.34 3.37
CA GLU A 136 3.71 -4.59 3.40
C GLU A 136 2.20 -4.34 3.29
N THR A 137 1.69 -3.33 3.99
CA THR A 137 0.29 -2.90 3.91
C THR A 137 -0.08 -2.46 2.50
N SER A 138 0.74 -1.61 1.88
CA SER A 138 0.57 -1.15 0.50
C SER A 138 0.56 -2.33 -0.50
N ARG A 139 1.47 -3.30 -0.32
CA ARG A 139 1.52 -4.52 -1.13
C ARG A 139 0.25 -5.35 -1.01
N GLN A 140 -0.21 -5.62 0.21
CA GLN A 140 -1.42 -6.42 0.47
C GLN A 140 -2.68 -5.75 -0.10
N LEU A 141 -2.80 -4.43 0.08
CA LEU A 141 -3.90 -3.65 -0.48
C LEU A 141 -3.87 -3.68 -2.01
N THR A 142 -2.70 -3.54 -2.63
CA THR A 142 -2.54 -3.58 -4.09
C THR A 142 -2.91 -4.96 -4.65
N GLU A 143 -2.46 -6.05 -4.02
CA GLU A 143 -2.82 -7.41 -4.43
C GLU A 143 -4.32 -7.68 -4.31
N THR A 144 -4.96 -7.10 -3.30
CA THR A 144 -6.41 -7.19 -3.07
C THR A 144 -7.19 -6.42 -4.14
N ALA A 145 -6.81 -5.16 -4.38
CA ALA A 145 -7.43 -4.32 -5.40
C ALA A 145 -7.34 -4.97 -6.80
N ALA A 146 -6.17 -5.53 -7.14
CA ALA A 146 -5.99 -6.24 -8.42
C ALA A 146 -6.97 -7.40 -8.62
N LYS A 147 -7.32 -8.14 -7.56
CA LYS A 147 -8.31 -9.23 -7.62
C LYS A 147 -9.73 -8.69 -7.82
N ILE A 148 -10.06 -7.58 -7.15
CA ILE A 148 -11.34 -6.89 -7.30
C ILE A 148 -11.50 -6.32 -8.71
N ASP A 149 -10.47 -5.66 -9.26
CA ASP A 149 -10.44 -5.14 -10.63
C ASP A 149 -10.69 -6.25 -11.65
N LEU A 150 -10.07 -7.40 -11.46
CA LEU A 150 -10.27 -8.56 -12.31
C LEU A 150 -11.71 -9.08 -12.21
N GLY A 151 -12.29 -9.10 -11.01
CA GLY A 151 -13.73 -9.39 -10.81
C GLY A 151 -14.64 -8.41 -11.55
N ILE A 152 -14.36 -7.10 -11.47
CA ILE A 152 -15.08 -6.03 -12.18
C ILE A 152 -14.99 -6.24 -13.70
N LEU A 153 -13.83 -6.62 -14.23
CA LEU A 153 -13.64 -6.90 -15.65
C LEU A 153 -14.53 -8.05 -16.13
N PHE A 154 -14.64 -9.14 -15.37
CA PHE A 154 -15.55 -10.24 -15.71
C PHE A 154 -17.03 -9.83 -15.64
N LEU A 155 -17.40 -8.97 -14.69
CA LEU A 155 -18.75 -8.40 -14.63
C LEU A 155 -19.05 -7.50 -15.84
N GLN A 156 -18.08 -6.70 -16.29
CA GLN A 156 -18.22 -5.89 -17.51
C GLN A 156 -18.42 -6.77 -18.75
N ILE A 157 -17.62 -7.84 -18.89
CA ILE A 157 -17.76 -8.81 -19.97
C ILE A 157 -19.15 -9.47 -19.94
N SER A 158 -19.65 -9.83 -18.76
CA SER A 158 -21.01 -10.37 -18.59
C SER A 158 -22.07 -9.41 -19.12
N VAL A 159 -22.00 -8.13 -18.73
CA VAL A 159 -22.92 -7.10 -19.20
C VAL A 159 -22.85 -6.95 -20.72
N VAL A 160 -21.65 -6.95 -21.31
CA VAL A 160 -21.47 -6.87 -22.78
C VAL A 160 -22.15 -8.05 -23.48
N PHE A 161 -21.98 -9.28 -23.00
CA PHE A 161 -22.70 -10.44 -23.55
C PHE A 161 -24.22 -10.33 -23.40
N GLY A 162 -24.70 -9.80 -22.28
CA GLY A 162 -26.11 -9.51 -22.07
C GLY A 162 -26.68 -8.54 -23.09
N VAL A 163 -25.97 -7.43 -23.36
CA VAL A 163 -26.38 -6.44 -24.37
C VAL A 163 -26.39 -7.05 -25.77
N ILE A 164 -25.36 -7.82 -26.14
CA ILE A 164 -25.30 -8.53 -27.43
C ILE A 164 -26.49 -9.49 -27.58
N CYS A 165 -26.86 -10.19 -26.51
CA CYS A 165 -28.01 -11.09 -26.49
C CYS A 165 -29.36 -10.37 -26.73
N LEU A 166 -29.50 -9.11 -26.31
CA LEU A 166 -30.69 -8.30 -26.60
C LEU A 166 -30.76 -7.86 -28.06
N ILE A 167 -29.61 -7.62 -28.69
CA ILE A 167 -29.51 -7.20 -30.10
C ILE A 167 -29.80 -8.38 -31.05
N ILE A 168 -29.29 -9.57 -30.72
CA ILE A 168 -29.45 -10.77 -31.55
C ILE A 168 -30.82 -11.41 -31.26
N GLN A 169 -31.86 -10.92 -31.94
CA GLN A 169 -33.24 -11.41 -31.76
C GLN A 169 -33.64 -12.52 -32.75
N GLU A 170 -32.92 -12.64 -33.86
CA GLU A 170 -33.33 -13.52 -34.97
C GLU A 170 -32.81 -14.97 -34.84
N ASN A 171 -31.70 -15.18 -34.12
CA ASN A 171 -31.07 -16.50 -33.99
C ASN A 171 -31.10 -17.02 -32.55
N GLN A 172 -32.08 -17.89 -32.27
CA GLN A 172 -32.34 -18.44 -30.93
C GLN A 172 -31.18 -19.27 -30.36
N LYS A 173 -30.41 -19.97 -31.21
CA LYS A 173 -29.23 -20.74 -30.76
C LYS A 173 -28.10 -19.82 -30.30
N LEU A 174 -27.84 -18.77 -31.08
CA LEU A 174 -26.81 -17.80 -30.76
C LEU A 174 -27.15 -17.02 -29.48
N GLN A 175 -28.43 -16.63 -29.34
CA GLN A 175 -28.97 -15.97 -28.14
C GLN A 175 -28.78 -16.82 -26.87
N GLN A 176 -29.04 -18.13 -26.94
CA GLN A 176 -28.82 -19.04 -25.82
C GLN A 176 -27.33 -19.18 -25.45
N THR A 177 -26.43 -19.27 -26.44
CA THR A 177 -24.98 -19.34 -26.18
C THR A 177 -24.47 -18.10 -25.46
N PHE A 178 -24.87 -16.89 -25.93
CA PHE A 178 -24.47 -15.65 -25.27
C PHE A 178 -25.08 -15.50 -23.87
N THR A 179 -26.30 -15.99 -23.65
CA THR A 179 -26.90 -16.01 -22.31
C THR A 179 -26.09 -16.90 -21.36
N TRP A 180 -25.63 -18.07 -21.80
CA TRP A 180 -24.76 -18.93 -20.99
C TRP A 180 -23.39 -18.29 -20.71
N LEU A 181 -22.80 -17.61 -21.70
CA LEU A 181 -21.54 -16.88 -21.52
C LEU A 181 -21.69 -15.71 -20.53
N MET A 182 -22.80 -14.97 -20.60
CA MET A 182 -23.15 -13.91 -19.65
C MET A 182 -23.23 -14.46 -18.22
N ILE A 183 -23.99 -15.55 -18.01
CA ILE A 183 -24.13 -16.14 -16.68
C ILE A 183 -22.78 -16.68 -16.18
N GLY A 184 -22.03 -17.40 -17.02
CA GLY A 184 -20.72 -17.96 -16.67
C GLY A 184 -19.71 -16.89 -16.26
N SER A 185 -19.54 -15.85 -17.10
CA SER A 185 -18.65 -14.73 -16.79
C SER A 185 -19.11 -13.93 -15.56
N GLY A 186 -20.41 -13.75 -15.38
CA GLY A 186 -20.98 -13.08 -14.21
C GLY A 186 -20.70 -13.82 -12.90
N ILE A 187 -20.86 -15.14 -12.89
CA ILE A 187 -20.55 -15.98 -11.71
C ILE A 187 -19.06 -15.93 -11.40
N ILE A 188 -18.19 -16.04 -12.41
CA ILE A 188 -16.73 -15.94 -12.23
C ILE A 188 -16.37 -14.56 -11.65
N GLY A 189 -16.96 -13.49 -12.19
CA GLY A 189 -16.76 -12.12 -11.67
C GLY A 189 -17.19 -11.95 -10.22
N ILE A 190 -18.34 -12.50 -9.83
CA ILE A 190 -18.83 -12.52 -8.44
C ILE A 190 -17.85 -13.26 -7.53
N LEU A 191 -17.43 -14.47 -7.91
CA LEU A 191 -16.55 -15.30 -7.08
C LEU A 191 -15.20 -14.64 -6.88
N LEU A 192 -14.62 -14.03 -7.92
CA LEU A 192 -13.33 -13.35 -7.83
C LEU A 192 -13.43 -12.06 -7.00
N SER A 193 -14.52 -11.32 -7.16
CA SER A 193 -14.81 -10.12 -6.36
C SER A 193 -14.96 -10.45 -4.87
N LEU A 194 -15.71 -11.51 -4.55
CA LEU A 194 -15.89 -12.00 -3.19
C LEU A 194 -14.62 -12.58 -2.61
N TYR A 195 -13.82 -13.32 -3.40
CA TYR A 195 -12.53 -13.84 -2.97
C TYR A 195 -11.54 -12.72 -2.66
N GLY A 196 -11.50 -11.68 -3.50
CA GLY A 196 -10.71 -10.47 -3.23
C GLY A 196 -11.13 -9.82 -1.91
N TYR A 197 -12.44 -9.64 -1.69
CA TYR A 197 -12.96 -9.06 -0.45
C TYR A 197 -12.71 -9.93 0.79
N ALA A 198 -12.91 -11.25 0.69
CA ALA A 198 -12.72 -12.18 1.81
C ALA A 198 -11.26 -12.34 2.21
N LEU A 199 -10.31 -12.18 1.28
CA LEU A 199 -8.88 -12.19 1.60
C LEU A 199 -8.42 -10.88 2.25
N SER A 200 -9.19 -9.81 2.09
CA SER A 200 -8.92 -8.48 2.65
C SER A 200 -9.40 -8.32 4.10
N LEU A 201 -10.20 -9.25 4.60
CA LEU A 201 -10.83 -9.23 5.92
C LEU A 201 -10.05 -10.10 6.90
#